data_AF-A0A3D3Z1Z1-F1
#
_entry.id   AF-A0A3D3Z1Z1-F1
#
_cell.length_a   1.000
_cell.length_b   1.000
_cell.length_c   1.000
_cell.angle_alpha   90.00
_cell.angle_beta   90.00
_cell.angle_gamma   90.00
#
_symmetry.space_group_name_H-M   'P 1'
#
loop_
_entity.id
_entity.type
_entity.pdbx_description
1 polymer ?
#
loop_
_entity_poly.entity_id
_entity_poly.type
_entity_poly.pdbx_seq_one_letter_code
_entity_poly.pdbx_strand_id
1 'polypeptide(L)'
;MGERVKLTKRLLDSVVRPASGETRLWDSDAKGFVARIFHNGRVSFGVKLRIGSLQRWMTIGDLGSPWTVEQARERARYMLADAFDGIDPQLEKQEARAA
;
A
#
# COMPACT_ATOMS: atom_id res chain seq x y z
N MET A 1 16.45 -5.19 -8.28
CA MET A 1 15.01 -5.35 -7.94
C MET A 1 14.96 -5.40 -6.42
N GLY A 2 14.37 -4.39 -5.76
CA GLY A 2 14.41 -4.31 -4.29
C GLY A 2 13.83 -5.57 -3.63
N GLU A 3 14.37 -5.93 -2.47
CA GLU A 3 13.97 -7.10 -1.71
C GLU A 3 12.46 -7.05 -1.40
N ARG A 4 11.78 -8.17 -1.65
CA ARG A 4 10.34 -8.32 -1.37
C ARG A 4 10.20 -9.22 -0.16
N VAL A 5 9.53 -8.72 0.86
CA VAL A 5 9.38 -9.40 2.14
C VAL A 5 7.92 -9.34 2.56
N LYS A 6 7.46 -10.36 3.29
CA LYS A 6 6.11 -10.32 3.84
C LYS A 6 6.02 -9.24 4.90
N LEU A 7 5.31 -8.15 4.61
CA LEU A 7 5.17 -7.04 5.55
C LEU A 7 4.35 -7.51 6.76
N THR A 8 4.90 -7.27 7.95
CA THR A 8 4.20 -7.50 9.22
C THR A 8 4.50 -6.33 10.13
N LYS A 9 3.63 -6.08 11.12
CA LYS A 9 3.88 -5.00 12.09
C LYS A 9 5.24 -5.14 12.74
N ARG A 10 5.58 -6.37 13.18
CA ARG A 10 6.87 -6.69 13.79
C ARG A 10 8.05 -6.38 12.87
N LEU A 11 7.95 -6.70 11.58
CA LEU A 11 8.98 -6.38 10.60
C LEU A 11 9.15 -4.85 10.49
N LEU A 12 8.06 -4.12 10.30
CA LEU A 12 8.09 -2.66 10.16
C LEU A 12 8.64 -1.97 11.41
N ASP A 13 8.30 -2.45 12.59
CA ASP A 13 8.84 -1.95 13.87
C ASP A 13 10.33 -2.26 14.03
N SER A 14 10.83 -3.36 13.44
CA SER A 14 12.24 -3.77 13.49
C SER A 14 13.13 -3.09 12.45
N VAL A 15 12.55 -2.44 11.43
CA VAL A 15 13.32 -1.85 10.36
C VAL A 15 14.03 -0.59 10.85
N VAL A 16 15.32 -0.52 10.57
CA VAL A 16 16.14 0.65 10.88
C VAL A 16 15.61 1.85 10.11
N ARG A 17 15.28 2.92 10.84
CA ARG A 17 14.80 4.16 10.23
C ARG A 17 15.93 4.80 9.43
N PRO A 18 15.67 5.31 8.22
CA PRO A 18 16.70 5.98 7.44
C PRO A 18 17.14 7.27 8.13
N ALA A 19 18.40 7.65 7.95
CA ALA A 19 18.95 8.91 8.50
C ALA A 19 18.23 10.15 7.95
N SER A 20 17.71 10.08 6.72
CA SER A 20 16.89 11.12 6.09
C SER A 20 15.95 10.53 5.04
N GLY A 21 14.86 11.23 4.74
CA GLY A 21 13.89 10.80 3.73
C GLY A 21 13.07 9.59 4.15
N GLU A 22 13.00 8.58 3.28
CA GLU A 22 12.17 7.39 3.45
C GLU A 22 12.82 6.13 2.90
N THR A 23 12.51 4.99 3.52
CA THR A 23 12.82 3.65 3.01
C THR A 23 11.52 2.99 2.55
N ARG A 24 11.57 2.26 1.43
CA ARG A 24 10.41 1.58 0.85
C ARG A 24 10.61 0.07 0.91
N LEU A 25 9.68 -0.63 1.54
CA LEU A 25 9.66 -2.09 1.58
C LEU A 25 8.48 -2.62 0.81
N TRP A 26 8.74 -3.52 -0.13
CA TRP A 26 7.71 -4.12 -0.97
C TRP A 26 7.21 -5.41 -0.36
N ASP A 27 5.90 -5.60 -0.40
CA ASP A 27 5.29 -6.83 0.08
C ASP A 27 5.51 -7.99 -0.91
N SER A 28 5.72 -9.19 -0.36
CA SER A 28 5.80 -10.42 -1.16
C SER A 28 4.43 -10.92 -1.63
N ASP A 29 3.39 -10.72 -0.83
CA ASP A 29 2.07 -11.33 -1.05
C ASP A 29 1.18 -10.46 -1.96
N ALA A 30 1.34 -9.14 -1.93
CA ALA A 30 0.64 -8.19 -2.80
C ALA A 30 1.62 -7.42 -3.70
N LYS A 31 1.78 -7.87 -4.95
CA LYS A 31 2.68 -7.22 -5.93
C LYS A 31 2.19 -5.81 -6.25
N GLY A 32 2.89 -4.81 -5.71
CA GLY A 32 2.53 -3.40 -5.83
C GLY A 32 2.28 -2.74 -4.48
N PHE A 33 2.04 -3.51 -3.42
CA PHE A 33 1.89 -3.00 -2.06
C PHE A 33 3.27 -2.65 -1.46
N VAL A 34 3.36 -1.50 -0.82
CA VAL A 34 4.61 -0.95 -0.28
C VAL A 34 4.37 -0.24 1.05
N ALA A 35 5.25 -0.47 2.01
CA ALA A 35 5.36 0.33 3.22
C ALA A 35 6.49 1.34 3.07
N ARG A 36 6.19 2.61 3.33
CA ARG A 36 7.13 3.74 3.34
C ARG A 36 7.44 4.06 4.79
N ILE A 37 8.68 3.87 5.20
CA ILE A 37 9.17 4.15 6.54
C ILE A 37 9.95 5.45 6.47
N PHE A 38 9.41 6.50 7.05
CA PHE A 38 10.03 7.82 7.09
C PHE A 38 11.06 7.90 8.21
N HIS A 39 12.04 8.80 8.05
CA HIS A 39 13.07 9.05 9.07
C HIS A 39 12.49 9.41 10.44
N ASN A 40 11.32 10.07 10.48
CA ASN A 40 10.61 10.45 11.70
C ASN A 40 9.87 9.28 12.38
N GLY A 41 9.95 8.06 11.84
CA GLY A 41 9.28 6.87 12.38
C GLY A 41 7.84 6.70 11.92
N ARG A 42 7.29 7.61 11.12
CA ARG A 42 6.00 7.39 10.45
C ARG A 42 6.13 6.25 9.45
N VAL A 43 5.16 5.36 9.44
CA VAL A 43 5.04 4.32 8.42
C VAL A 43 3.76 4.56 7.64
N SER A 44 3.86 4.68 6.32
CA SER A 44 2.73 4.92 5.44
C SER A 44 2.63 3.84 4.38
N PHE A 45 1.44 3.34 4.17
CA PHE A 45 1.12 2.32 3.20
C PHE A 45 0.74 2.95 1.86
N GLY A 46 1.29 2.41 0.79
CA GLY A 46 0.93 2.77 -0.56
C GLY A 46 0.84 1.54 -1.45
N VAL A 47 0.30 1.77 -2.63
CA VAL A 47 0.22 0.79 -3.71
C VAL A 47 0.68 1.44 -5.01
N LYS A 48 1.58 0.77 -5.71
CA LYS A 48 1.98 1.08 -7.07
C LYS A 48 1.21 0.15 -7.99
N LEU A 49 0.28 0.72 -8.75
CA LEU A 49 -0.55 0.01 -9.72
C LEU A 49 -0.33 0.60 -11.11
N ARG A 50 -0.80 -0.15 -12.11
CA ARG A 50 -0.80 0.28 -13.50
C ARG A 50 -2.23 0.22 -14.00
N ILE A 51 -2.73 1.33 -14.52
CA ILE A 51 -4.04 1.42 -15.16
C ILE A 51 -3.78 1.71 -16.64
N GLY A 52 -4.06 0.74 -17.50
CA GLY A 52 -3.70 0.79 -18.91
C GLY A 52 -2.19 0.98 -19.14
N SER A 53 -1.79 2.07 -19.79
CA SER A 53 -0.38 2.41 -20.05
C SER A 53 0.31 3.19 -18.91
N LEU A 54 -0.46 3.71 -17.94
CA LEU A 54 0.04 4.64 -16.92
C LEU A 54 0.35 3.93 -15.60
N GLN A 55 1.54 4.19 -15.05
CA GLN A 55 1.87 3.81 -13.68
C GLN A 55 1.39 4.88 -12.71
N ARG A 56 0.66 4.49 -11.68
CA ARG A 56 0.19 5.39 -10.63
C ARG A 56 0.60 4.89 -9.25
N TRP A 57 0.82 5.85 -8.36
CA TRP A 57 1.03 5.62 -6.94
C TRP A 57 -0.21 6.08 -6.20
N MET A 58 -0.75 5.22 -5.36
CA MET A 58 -1.87 5.56 -4.49
C MET A 58 -1.49 5.29 -3.04
N THR A 59 -1.90 6.19 -2.15
CA THR A 59 -1.67 6.06 -0.72
C THR A 59 -2.91 5.45 -0.08
N ILE A 60 -2.70 4.48 0.81
CA ILE A 60 -3.76 3.80 1.56
C ILE A 60 -3.99 4.51 2.90
N GLY A 61 -2.90 4.76 3.62
CA GLY A 61 -2.94 5.43 4.92
C GLY A 61 -1.73 5.08 5.78
N ASP A 62 -1.68 5.64 6.98
CA ASP A 62 -0.57 5.44 7.91
C ASP A 62 -0.80 4.24 8.84
N LEU A 63 0.27 3.56 9.23
CA LEU A 63 0.23 2.48 10.21
C LEU A 63 -0.27 3.00 11.55
N GLY A 64 -1.39 2.45 12.03
CA GLY A 64 -2.06 2.90 13.25
C GLY A 64 -3.57 2.75 13.14
N SER A 65 -4.33 3.63 13.79
CA SER A 65 -5.78 3.69 13.56
C SER A 65 -6.06 4.55 12.31
N PRO A 66 -6.80 4.07 11.29
CA PRO A 66 -7.56 2.81 11.23
C PRO A 66 -6.87 1.66 10.47
N TRP A 67 -5.58 1.78 10.09
CA TRP A 67 -4.90 0.84 9.20
C TRP A 67 -3.84 -0.03 9.91
N THR A 68 -4.12 -1.33 10.02
CA THR A 68 -3.10 -2.36 10.24
C THR A 68 -2.38 -2.73 8.93
N VAL A 69 -1.28 -3.46 9.04
CA VAL A 69 -0.55 -3.96 7.85
C VAL A 69 -1.43 -4.88 7.01
N GLU A 70 -2.22 -5.71 7.68
CA GLU A 70 -3.14 -6.67 7.11
C GLU A 70 -4.29 -5.96 6.39
N GLN A 71 -4.93 -4.98 7.04
CA GLN A 71 -5.99 -4.17 6.43
C GLN A 71 -5.47 -3.37 5.24
N ALA A 72 -4.27 -2.79 5.36
CA ALA A 72 -3.66 -2.06 4.26
C ALA A 72 -3.29 -2.99 3.09
N ARG A 73 -2.81 -4.21 3.37
CA ARG A 73 -2.54 -5.22 2.34
C ARG A 73 -3.83 -5.61 1.61
N GLU A 74 -4.90 -5.88 2.36
CA GLU A 74 -6.20 -6.21 1.78
C GLU A 74 -6.72 -5.06 0.92
N ARG A 75 -6.65 -3.81 1.41
CA ARG A 75 -7.01 -2.63 0.63
C ARG A 75 -6.16 -2.48 -0.63
N ALA A 76 -4.87 -2.77 -0.57
CA ALA A 76 -3.99 -2.75 -1.73
C ALA A 76 -4.41 -3.78 -2.78
N ARG A 77 -4.83 -4.98 -2.36
CA ARG A 77 -5.34 -6.01 -3.28
C ARG A 77 -6.61 -5.56 -3.99
N TYR A 78 -7.56 -4.96 -3.28
CA TYR A 78 -8.74 -4.37 -3.90
C TYR A 78 -8.36 -3.33 -4.95
N MET A 79 -7.51 -2.35 -4.60
CA MET A 79 -7.08 -1.31 -5.55
C MET A 79 -6.31 -1.86 -6.77
N LEU A 80 -5.60 -2.98 -6.61
CA LEU A 80 -4.92 -3.66 -7.71
C LEU A 80 -5.89 -4.44 -8.60
N ALA A 81 -6.92 -5.06 -8.02
CA ALA A 81 -7.99 -5.73 -8.76
C ALA A 81 -8.79 -4.72 -9.58
N ASP A 82 -9.25 -3.62 -8.97
CA ASP A 82 -9.98 -2.54 -9.64
C ASP A 82 -9.18 -2.02 -10.86
N ALA A 83 -7.88 -1.80 -10.67
CA ALA A 83 -6.97 -1.37 -11.74
C ALA A 83 -6.79 -2.39 -12.86
N PHE A 84 -6.85 -3.69 -12.55
CA PHE A 84 -6.72 -4.77 -13.52
C PHE A 84 -7.97 -4.91 -14.38
N ASP A 85 -9.15 -4.78 -13.77
CA ASP A 85 -10.44 -4.85 -14.47
C ASP A 85 -10.73 -3.59 -15.30
N GLY A 86 -9.85 -2.58 -15.25
CA GLY A 86 -10.03 -1.30 -15.93
C GLY A 86 -11.17 -0.47 -15.33
N ILE A 87 -11.68 -0.88 -14.17
CA ILE A 87 -12.72 -0.22 -13.42
C ILE A 87 -12.03 0.79 -12.52
N ASP A 88 -12.27 2.08 -12.79
CA ASP A 88 -11.74 3.13 -11.95
C ASP A 88 -12.39 3.00 -10.55
N PRO A 89 -11.62 2.72 -9.48
CA PRO A 89 -12.14 2.47 -8.13
C PRO A 89 -12.88 3.67 -7.52
N GLN A 90 -12.87 4.81 -8.21
CA GLN A 90 -13.65 5.98 -7.84
C GLN A 90 -15.13 5.85 -8.23
N LEU A 91 -15.50 4.98 -9.19
CA LEU A 91 -16.89 4.77 -9.60
C LEU A 91 -17.66 3.78 -8.68
N GLU A 92 -17.08 2.64 -8.32
CA GLU A 92 -17.76 1.61 -7.51
C GLU A 92 -18.05 2.04 -6.06
N LYS A 93 -17.32 3.03 -5.53
CA LYS A 93 -17.60 3.56 -4.18
C LYS A 93 -18.94 4.30 -4.10
N GLN A 94 -19.58 4.62 -5.22
CA GLN A 94 -20.93 5.17 -5.24
C GLN A 94 -22.02 4.09 -5.21
N GLU A 95 -21.80 2.90 -5.76
CA GLU A 95 -22.84 1.86 -5.86
C GLU A 95 -23.01 1.07 -4.55
N ALA A 96 -21.94 0.87 -3.76
CA ALA A 96 -22.04 0.19 -2.47
C ALA A 96 -22.68 1.03 -1.33
N ARG A 97 -23.08 2.29 -1.60
CA ARG A 97 -23.84 3.14 -0.66
C ARG A 97 -25.33 3.24 -1.00
N ALA A 98 -25.79 2.60 -2.07
CA ALA A 98 -27.17 2.67 -2.54
C ALA A 98 -27.98 1.38 -2.32
N ALA A 99 -27.45 0.41 -1.57
CA ALA A 99 -28.17 -0.81 -1.16
C ALA A 99 -28.37 -0.85 0.36
#